data_AF-A0A4U7CSV9-F1
#
_entry.id   AF-A0A4U7CSV9-F1
#
_cell.length_a   1.000
_cell.length_b   1.000
_cell.length_c   1.000
_cell.angle_alpha   90.00
_cell.angle_beta   90.00
_cell.angle_gamma   90.00
#
_symmetry.space_group_name_H-M   'P 1'
#
loop_
_entity.id
_entity.type
_entity.pdbx_description
1 polymer ?
#
loop_
_entity_poly.entity_id
_entity_poly.type
_entity_poly.pdbx_seq_one_letter_code
_entity_poly.pdbx_strand_id
1 'polypeptide(L)'
;MALSDALSVPAANSGVARAVLLAPFRPRTYAAAVYLALAFPLGIAYFVGTVVGISLGLGLSVLVVGVPILAATLGGVVAVSIGERALAEALLGADITPPSWNVREASGVTDGAVAVVTDLAVWGAVAFVLSKLVVGVAGFTLLTVLLSVGGSLLATPLYYDAPGASVGLILPEPIRRELSLVVPWEQFEVGVSFIVRLTSWEVSTLPGALAMSLLGVLAFLVGLNVLNAAGWLCARWAELTLGQGAPSIATD
;
A
#
# COMPACT_ATOMS: atom_id res chain seq x y z
N MET A 1 -37.46 11.75 -30.64
CA MET A 1 -36.10 11.76 -31.22
C MET A 1 -35.05 12.37 -30.28
N ALA A 2 -35.39 13.28 -29.36
CA ALA A 2 -34.40 13.91 -28.45
C ALA A 2 -34.07 13.12 -27.15
N LEU A 3 -34.80 12.05 -26.83
CA LEU A 3 -34.61 11.25 -25.60
C LEU A 3 -33.65 10.07 -25.77
N SER A 4 -33.31 9.70 -27.01
CA SER A 4 -32.35 8.63 -27.32
C SER A 4 -30.88 9.07 -27.18
N ASP A 5 -30.58 10.36 -27.42
CA ASP A 5 -29.22 10.91 -27.25
C ASP A 5 -28.86 11.14 -25.77
N ALA A 6 -29.85 11.27 -24.88
CA ALA A 6 -29.60 11.41 -23.44
C ALA A 6 -29.23 10.09 -22.75
N LEU A 7 -29.45 8.93 -23.40
CA LEU A 7 -29.08 7.60 -22.90
C LEU A 7 -27.82 7.02 -23.55
N SER A 8 -27.08 7.80 -24.34
CA SER A 8 -25.74 7.40 -24.75
C SER A 8 -24.80 7.47 -23.55
N VAL A 9 -24.71 6.37 -22.80
CA VAL A 9 -23.75 6.18 -21.71
C VAL A 9 -22.34 6.48 -22.27
N PRO A 10 -21.57 7.40 -21.66
CA PRO A 10 -20.33 7.87 -22.24
C PRO A 10 -19.33 6.72 -22.42
N ALA A 11 -18.72 6.64 -23.61
CA ALA A 11 -17.72 5.64 -24.00
C ALA A 11 -16.46 5.60 -23.10
N ALA A 12 -16.32 6.54 -22.15
CA ALA A 12 -15.24 6.62 -21.17
C ALA A 12 -15.13 5.40 -20.23
N ASN A 13 -16.24 4.67 -19.99
CA ASN A 13 -16.27 3.55 -19.05
C ASN A 13 -15.65 2.25 -19.63
N SER A 14 -15.51 2.16 -20.96
CA SER A 14 -15.00 0.97 -21.64
C SER A 14 -13.52 0.71 -21.38
N GLY A 15 -12.71 1.77 -21.26
CA GLY A 15 -11.28 1.67 -20.98
C GLY A 15 -10.98 1.20 -19.55
N VAL A 16 -11.70 1.76 -18.57
CA VAL A 16 -11.55 1.39 -17.15
C VAL A 16 -12.07 -0.02 -16.90
N ALA A 17 -13.27 -0.36 -17.39
CA ALA A 17 -13.82 -1.71 -17.27
C ALA A 17 -12.91 -2.75 -17.92
N ARG A 18 -12.38 -2.46 -19.11
CA ARG A 18 -11.41 -3.34 -19.79
C ARG A 18 -10.09 -3.44 -19.01
N ALA A 19 -9.59 -2.36 -18.42
CA ALA A 19 -8.40 -2.40 -17.58
C ALA A 19 -8.62 -3.25 -16.32
N VAL A 20 -9.78 -3.12 -15.68
CA VAL A 20 -10.17 -3.91 -14.50
C VAL A 20 -10.26 -5.39 -14.85
N LEU A 21 -10.97 -5.74 -15.93
CA LEU A 21 -11.13 -7.13 -16.38
C LEU A 21 -9.84 -7.77 -16.89
N LEU A 22 -8.93 -6.99 -17.48
CA LEU A 22 -7.64 -7.48 -17.97
C LEU A 22 -6.55 -7.51 -16.89
N ALA A 23 -6.81 -6.97 -15.69
CA ALA A 23 -5.83 -6.94 -14.61
C ALA A 23 -5.23 -8.31 -14.25
N PRO A 24 -5.98 -9.43 -14.20
CA PRO A 24 -5.43 -10.76 -13.93
C PRO A 24 -4.53 -11.29 -15.05
N PHE A 25 -4.73 -10.86 -16.29
CA PHE A 25 -3.97 -11.35 -17.44
C PHE A 25 -2.69 -10.55 -17.71
N ARG A 26 -2.41 -9.53 -16.89
CA ARG A 26 -1.23 -8.68 -17.06
C ARG A 26 -0.09 -9.18 -16.16
N PRO A 27 1.10 -9.47 -16.71
CA PRO A 27 2.26 -9.90 -15.91
C PRO A 27 2.68 -8.83 -14.89
N ARG A 28 2.46 -7.55 -15.21
CA ARG A 28 2.75 -6.40 -14.33
C ARG A 28 2.00 -6.48 -12.99
N THR A 29 0.81 -7.05 -12.96
CA THR A 29 0.02 -7.19 -11.72
C THR A 29 0.68 -8.16 -10.75
N TYR A 30 1.22 -9.28 -11.26
CA TYR A 30 1.96 -10.23 -10.44
C TYR A 30 3.31 -9.67 -9.99
N ALA A 31 3.98 -8.89 -10.85
CA ALA A 31 5.20 -8.18 -10.47
C ALA A 31 4.95 -7.19 -9.31
N ALA A 32 3.83 -6.45 -9.34
CA ALA A 32 3.43 -5.58 -8.23
C ALA A 32 3.13 -6.36 -6.94
N ALA A 33 2.47 -7.53 -7.03
CA ALA A 33 2.24 -8.39 -5.87
C ALA A 33 3.56 -8.90 -5.26
N VAL A 34 4.51 -9.34 -6.09
CA VAL A 34 5.86 -9.76 -5.64
C VAL A 34 6.62 -8.60 -5.02
N TYR A 35 6.55 -7.41 -5.62
CA TYR A 35 7.16 -6.20 -5.07
C TYR A 35 6.63 -5.89 -3.66
N LEU A 36 5.31 -5.91 -3.47
CA LEU A 36 4.69 -5.64 -2.16
C LEU A 36 5.00 -6.74 -1.13
N ALA A 37 5.07 -8.00 -1.57
CA ALA A 37 5.49 -9.11 -0.71
C ALA A 37 6.94 -8.96 -0.25
N LEU A 38 7.85 -8.51 -1.12
CA LEU A 38 9.26 -8.26 -0.81
C LEU A 38 9.48 -6.95 -0.04
N ALA A 39 8.62 -5.96 -0.23
CA ALA A 39 8.75 -4.65 0.42
C ALA A 39 8.70 -4.73 1.95
N PHE A 40 7.97 -5.71 2.51
CA PHE A 40 7.92 -5.93 3.96
C PHE A 40 9.23 -6.48 4.55
N PRO A 41 9.75 -7.64 4.14
CA PRO A 41 11.02 -8.16 4.67
C PRO A 41 12.19 -7.22 4.36
N LEU A 42 12.23 -6.60 3.17
CA LEU A 42 13.23 -5.60 2.83
C LEU A 42 13.11 -4.35 3.71
N GLY A 43 11.89 -3.83 3.90
CA GLY A 43 11.63 -2.69 4.78
C GLY A 43 12.11 -2.92 6.21
N ILE A 44 11.91 -4.12 6.77
CA ILE A 44 12.44 -4.50 8.09
C ILE A 44 13.97 -4.49 8.07
N ALA A 45 14.58 -5.18 7.11
CA ALA A 45 16.04 -5.28 7.04
C ALA A 45 16.70 -3.91 6.94
N TYR A 46 16.17 -3.03 6.09
CA TYR A 46 16.72 -1.69 5.89
C TYR A 46 16.48 -0.78 7.10
N PHE A 47 15.29 -0.83 7.70
CA PHE A 47 14.99 -0.05 8.89
C PHE A 47 15.89 -0.46 10.06
N VAL A 48 15.93 -1.76 10.38
CA VAL A 48 16.75 -2.27 11.49
C VAL A 48 18.23 -1.99 11.23
N GLY A 49 18.75 -2.30 10.04
CA GLY A 49 20.14 -2.05 9.70
C GLY A 49 20.53 -0.58 9.81
N THR A 50 19.66 0.33 9.34
CA THR A 50 19.90 1.78 9.40
C THR A 50 19.83 2.30 10.83
N VAL A 51 18.80 1.93 11.60
CA VAL A 51 18.67 2.38 12.99
C VAL A 51 19.82 1.84 13.85
N VAL A 52 20.17 0.57 13.72
CA VAL A 52 21.28 -0.04 14.45
C VAL A 52 22.60 0.59 14.02
N GLY A 53 22.85 0.73 12.72
CA GLY A 53 24.10 1.31 12.20
C GLY A 53 24.31 2.77 12.63
N ILE A 54 23.25 3.59 12.57
CA ILE A 54 23.31 4.98 13.05
C ILE A 54 23.50 5.03 14.57
N SER A 55 22.75 4.23 15.33
CA SER A 55 22.84 4.22 16.80
C SER A 55 24.22 3.76 17.28
N LEU A 56 24.74 2.69 16.69
CA LEU A 56 26.05 2.13 17.01
C LEU A 56 27.16 3.08 16.56
N GLY A 57 27.03 3.65 15.36
CA GLY A 57 27.96 4.61 14.80
C GLY A 57 28.06 5.88 15.64
N LEU A 58 26.93 6.47 16.04
CA LEU A 58 26.91 7.64 16.93
C LEU A 58 27.45 7.28 18.33
N GLY A 59 27.02 6.15 18.90
CA GLY A 59 27.47 5.71 20.23
C GLY A 59 28.98 5.44 20.30
N LEU A 60 29.55 4.84 19.25
CA LEU A 60 30.98 4.54 19.16
C LEU A 60 31.81 5.70 18.58
N SER A 61 31.19 6.82 18.19
CA SER A 61 31.93 7.96 17.62
C SER A 61 32.87 8.60 18.64
N VAL A 62 32.54 8.51 19.93
CA VAL A 62 33.43 8.93 21.04
C VAL A 62 34.75 8.15 21.02
N LEU A 63 34.73 6.90 20.53
CA LEU A 63 35.90 6.04 20.42
C LEU A 63 36.62 6.18 19.07
N VAL A 64 36.25 7.15 18.23
CA VAL A 64 36.72 7.33 16.83
C VAL A 64 36.29 6.21 15.87
N VAL A 65 36.14 4.97 16.35
CA VAL A 65 35.68 3.79 15.60
C VAL A 65 34.23 3.93 15.10
N GLY A 66 33.40 4.78 15.72
CA GLY A 66 32.03 5.00 15.26
C GLY A 66 31.93 5.74 13.93
N VAL A 67 32.92 6.58 13.57
CA VAL A 67 32.95 7.32 12.30
C VAL A 67 32.91 6.41 11.08
N PRO A 68 33.79 5.37 10.95
CA PRO A 68 33.70 4.45 9.82
C PRO A 68 32.41 3.61 9.83
N ILE A 69 31.82 3.31 11.00
CA ILE A 69 30.53 2.61 11.09
C ILE A 69 29.41 3.49 10.54
N LEU A 70 29.39 4.79 10.86
CA LEU A 70 28.44 5.75 10.29
C LEU A 70 28.61 5.86 8.78
N ALA A 71 29.85 6.01 8.31
CA ALA A 71 30.14 6.09 6.88
C ALA A 71 29.68 4.83 6.13
N ALA A 72 29.94 3.64 6.68
CA ALA A 72 29.49 2.38 6.12
C ALA A 72 27.95 2.27 6.10
N THR A 73 27.27 2.72 7.17
CA THR A 73 25.81 2.71 7.26
C THR A 73 25.18 3.64 6.22
N LEU A 74 25.70 4.86 6.09
CA LEU A 74 25.21 5.84 5.12
C LEU A 74 25.49 5.40 3.67
N GLY A 75 26.68 4.83 3.41
CA GLY A 75 26.97 4.17 2.14
C GLY A 75 26.02 3.00 1.84
N GLY A 76 25.66 2.23 2.87
CA GLY A 76 24.64 1.18 2.79
C GLY A 76 23.26 1.71 2.42
N VAL A 77 22.82 2.83 3.01
CA VAL A 77 21.56 3.50 2.67
C VAL A 77 21.54 3.94 1.19
N VAL A 78 22.65 4.48 0.68
CA VAL A 78 22.78 4.83 -0.74
C VAL A 78 22.69 3.59 -1.63
N ALA A 79 23.41 2.51 -1.29
CA ALA A 79 23.37 1.26 -2.03
C ALA A 79 21.96 0.64 -2.06
N VAL A 80 21.27 0.65 -0.92
CA VAL A 80 19.87 0.21 -0.81
C VAL A 80 18.95 1.05 -1.71
N SER A 81 19.13 2.37 -1.74
CA SER A 81 18.33 3.26 -2.57
C SER A 81 18.49 2.97 -4.07
N ILE A 82 19.71 2.62 -4.51
CA ILE A 82 19.98 2.17 -5.88
C ILE A 82 19.31 0.82 -6.15
N GLY A 83 19.41 -0.12 -5.21
CA GLY A 83 18.80 -1.44 -5.33
C GLY A 83 17.26 -1.38 -5.40
N GLU A 84 16.63 -0.57 -4.56
CA GLU A 84 15.18 -0.33 -4.57
C GLU A 84 14.72 0.30 -5.88
N ARG A 85 15.51 1.21 -6.43
CA ARG A 85 15.24 1.79 -7.75
C ARG A 85 15.30 0.74 -8.85
N ALA A 86 16.34 -0.10 -8.87
CA ALA A 86 16.44 -1.20 -9.83
C ALA A 86 15.26 -2.18 -9.70
N LEU A 87 14.81 -2.43 -8.46
CA LEU A 87 13.63 -3.24 -8.19
C LEU A 87 12.35 -2.61 -8.77
N ALA A 88 12.19 -1.29 -8.60
CA ALA A 88 11.07 -0.53 -9.13
C ALA A 88 11.10 -0.46 -10.67
N GLU A 89 12.26 -0.27 -11.29
CA GLU A 89 12.43 -0.31 -12.75
C GLU A 89 12.10 -1.71 -13.30
N ALA A 90 12.67 -2.76 -12.71
CA ALA A 90 12.51 -4.13 -13.19
C ALA A 90 11.08 -4.68 -13.00
N LEU A 91 10.43 -4.40 -11.85
CA LEU A 91 9.12 -4.97 -11.52
C LEU A 91 7.96 -4.05 -11.90
N LEU A 92 8.14 -2.73 -11.78
CA LEU A 92 7.06 -1.75 -11.98
C LEU A 92 7.20 -0.99 -13.30
N GLY A 93 8.35 -1.04 -13.98
CA GLY A 93 8.59 -0.33 -15.24
C GLY A 93 8.57 1.19 -15.09
N ALA A 94 8.89 1.70 -13.89
CA ALA A 94 9.02 3.13 -13.63
C ALA A 94 10.42 3.60 -14.05
N ASP A 95 10.50 4.66 -14.85
CA ASP A 95 11.77 5.25 -15.27
C ASP A 95 12.15 6.36 -14.27
N ILE A 96 12.99 6.02 -13.29
CA ILE A 96 13.37 6.94 -12.20
C ILE A 96 14.69 7.60 -12.61
N THR A 97 14.78 8.93 -12.63
CA THR A 97 16.05 9.63 -12.95
C THR A 97 17.08 9.46 -11.82
N PRO A 98 18.39 9.24 -12.10
CA PRO A 98 19.42 9.09 -11.05
C PRO A 98 19.57 10.33 -10.18
N PRO A 99 19.65 10.18 -8.84
CA PRO A 99 20.04 11.26 -7.97
C PRO A 99 21.46 11.73 -8.30
N SER A 100 21.70 13.02 -8.27
CA SER A 100 23.06 13.59 -8.25
C SER A 100 23.56 13.64 -6.80
N TRP A 101 24.43 12.71 -6.40
CA TRP A 101 25.01 12.70 -5.06
C TRP A 101 26.28 13.58 -5.01
N ASN A 102 26.29 14.62 -4.18
CA ASN A 102 27.45 15.51 -4.03
C ASN A 102 28.63 14.84 -3.31
N VAL A 103 28.38 13.74 -2.59
CA VAL A 103 29.38 12.95 -1.85
C VAL A 103 30.49 12.39 -2.74
N ARG A 104 30.26 12.25 -4.06
CA ARG A 104 31.25 11.75 -5.02
C ARG A 104 32.40 12.73 -5.32
N GLU A 105 32.28 14.00 -4.95
CA GLU A 105 33.27 15.05 -5.28
C GLU A 105 34.20 15.42 -4.12
N ALA A 106 33.99 14.87 -2.92
CA ALA A 106 34.82 15.20 -1.75
C ALA A 106 36.19 14.50 -1.78
N SER A 107 37.28 15.27 -1.68
CA SER A 107 38.67 14.78 -1.81
C SER A 107 39.31 14.27 -0.51
N GLY A 108 38.59 14.25 0.62
CA GLY A 108 39.13 13.86 1.93
C GLY A 108 38.10 13.23 2.88
N VAL A 109 38.58 12.47 3.88
CA VAL A 109 37.71 11.73 4.84
C VAL A 109 36.91 12.66 5.74
N THR A 110 37.52 13.75 6.21
CA THR A 110 36.86 14.77 7.04
C THR A 110 35.94 15.66 6.23
N ASP A 111 36.36 16.05 5.02
CA ASP A 111 35.55 16.84 4.08
C ASP A 111 34.34 16.06 3.58
N GLY A 112 34.52 14.75 3.34
CA GLY A 112 33.45 13.81 3.02
C GLY A 112 32.48 13.60 4.19
N ALA A 113 32.96 13.52 5.43
CA ALA A 113 32.10 13.40 6.61
C ALA A 113 31.23 14.66 6.79
N VAL A 114 31.80 15.86 6.62
CA VAL A 114 31.04 17.11 6.67
C VAL A 114 30.05 17.18 5.51
N ALA A 115 30.48 16.88 4.29
CA ALA A 115 29.63 16.87 3.10
C ALA A 115 28.42 15.94 3.29
N VAL A 116 28.63 14.72 3.80
CA VAL A 116 27.56 13.74 4.06
C VAL A 116 26.57 14.22 5.11
N VAL A 117 27.02 14.89 6.18
CA VAL A 117 26.15 15.43 7.22
C VAL A 117 25.34 16.62 6.71
N THR A 118 25.90 17.43 5.81
CA THR A 118 25.22 18.59 5.23
C THR A 118 24.40 18.29 3.97
N ASP A 119 24.58 17.13 3.34
CA ASP A 119 23.92 16.79 2.08
C ASP A 119 22.46 16.36 2.33
N LEU A 120 21.53 17.19 1.86
CA LEU A 120 20.09 16.95 1.95
C LEU A 120 19.69 15.66 1.22
N ALA A 121 20.44 15.24 0.19
CA ALA A 121 20.18 14.00 -0.55
C ALA A 121 20.45 12.76 0.32
N VAL A 122 21.44 12.80 1.20
CA VAL A 122 21.73 11.69 2.14
C VAL A 122 20.59 11.56 3.16
N TRP A 123 20.13 12.67 3.73
CA TRP A 123 18.99 12.66 4.66
C TRP A 123 17.68 12.26 3.97
N GLY A 124 17.49 12.65 2.71
CA GLY A 124 16.38 12.17 1.87
C GLY A 124 16.40 10.66 1.68
N ALA A 125 17.58 10.07 1.43
CA ALA A 125 17.75 8.63 1.31
C ALA A 125 17.52 7.89 2.65
N VAL A 126 17.99 8.45 3.77
CA VAL A 126 17.70 7.90 5.11
C VAL A 126 16.20 7.94 5.39
N ALA A 127 15.54 9.07 5.13
CA ALA A 127 14.10 9.21 5.31
C ALA A 127 13.33 8.20 4.44
N PHE A 128 13.72 8.03 3.17
CA PHE A 128 13.17 7.03 2.25
C PHE A 128 13.31 5.60 2.80
N VAL A 129 14.51 5.22 3.24
CA VAL A 129 14.76 3.88 3.79
C VAL A 129 13.95 3.63 5.06
N LEU A 130 13.87 4.60 5.98
CA LEU A 130 13.15 4.41 7.24
C LEU A 130 11.64 4.26 7.02
N SER A 131 11.11 5.07 6.12
CA SER A 131 9.69 5.05 5.79
C SER A 131 9.29 3.82 4.96
N LYS A 132 10.24 3.16 4.28
CA LYS A 132 10.01 1.93 3.51
C LYS A 132 9.34 0.85 4.35
N LEU A 133 9.63 0.78 5.64
CA LEU A 133 8.96 -0.12 6.56
C LEU A 133 7.44 0.11 6.58
N VAL A 134 6.98 1.36 6.69
CA VAL A 134 5.55 1.70 6.73
C VAL A 134 4.87 1.29 5.42
N VAL A 135 5.51 1.58 4.29
CA VAL A 135 5.02 1.20 2.97
C VAL A 135 4.99 -0.31 2.79
N GLY A 136 6.03 -1.02 3.24
CA GLY A 136 6.11 -2.47 3.22
C GLY A 136 5.01 -3.12 4.06
N VAL A 137 4.77 -2.62 5.28
CA VAL A 137 3.68 -3.08 6.14
C VAL A 137 2.32 -2.85 5.48
N ALA A 138 2.03 -1.64 5.02
CA ALA A 138 0.75 -1.32 4.38
C ALA A 138 0.52 -2.16 3.12
N GLY A 139 1.54 -2.30 2.28
CA GLY A 139 1.50 -3.10 1.06
C GLY A 139 1.29 -4.59 1.32
N PHE A 140 2.02 -5.14 2.29
CA PHE A 140 1.88 -6.54 2.68
C PHE A 140 0.53 -6.82 3.33
N THR A 141 0.06 -5.97 4.24
CA THR A 141 -1.28 -6.10 4.84
C THR A 141 -2.37 -6.07 3.77
N LEU A 142 -2.29 -5.13 2.82
CA LEU A 142 -3.23 -5.09 1.70
C LEU A 142 -3.22 -6.38 0.89
N LEU A 143 -2.03 -6.89 0.54
CA LEU A 143 -1.86 -8.13 -0.20
C LEU A 143 -2.44 -9.33 0.58
N THR A 144 -2.13 -9.44 1.87
CA THR A 144 -2.64 -10.51 2.74
C THR A 144 -4.16 -10.45 2.86
N VAL A 145 -4.75 -9.28 3.12
CA VAL A 145 -6.22 -9.12 3.21
C VAL A 145 -6.88 -9.50 1.89
N LEU A 146 -6.32 -9.05 0.76
CA LEU A 146 -6.86 -9.38 -0.55
C LEU A 146 -6.82 -10.88 -0.83
N LEU A 147 -5.68 -11.54 -0.59
CA LEU A 147 -5.51 -12.97 -0.82
C LEU A 147 -6.38 -13.80 0.15
N SER A 148 -6.41 -13.46 1.44
CA SER A 148 -7.16 -14.20 2.45
C SER A 148 -8.67 -14.00 2.29
N VAL A 149 -9.16 -12.77 2.28
CA VAL A 149 -10.61 -12.48 2.19
C VAL A 149 -11.13 -12.78 0.79
N GLY A 150 -10.45 -12.29 -0.24
CA GLY A 150 -10.82 -12.54 -1.63
C GLY A 150 -10.77 -14.03 -1.96
N GLY A 151 -9.71 -14.73 -1.55
CA GLY A 151 -9.54 -16.17 -1.75
C GLY A 151 -10.61 -16.99 -1.03
N SER A 152 -10.93 -16.62 0.22
CA SER A 152 -12.01 -17.24 0.99
C SER A 152 -13.37 -17.08 0.29
N LEU A 153 -13.73 -15.86 -0.13
CA LEU A 153 -14.97 -15.59 -0.86
C LEU A 153 -15.03 -16.34 -2.20
N LEU A 154 -13.93 -16.35 -2.95
CA LEU A 154 -13.84 -17.06 -4.22
C LEU A 154 -14.08 -18.56 -4.04
N ALA A 155 -13.50 -19.14 -2.99
CA ALA A 155 -13.61 -20.55 -2.66
C ALA A 155 -14.94 -20.94 -1.98
N THR A 156 -15.82 -19.99 -1.64
CA THR A 156 -17.10 -20.26 -0.97
C THR A 156 -17.92 -21.41 -1.58
N PRO A 157 -18.05 -21.57 -2.92
CA PRO A 157 -18.79 -22.69 -3.50
C PRO A 157 -18.23 -24.08 -3.19
N LEU A 158 -16.99 -24.17 -2.73
CA LEU A 158 -16.32 -25.44 -2.41
C LEU A 158 -16.55 -25.90 -0.96
N TYR A 159 -16.91 -24.98 -0.06
CA TYR A 159 -17.01 -25.28 1.37
C TYR A 159 -18.27 -24.73 2.06
N TYR A 160 -19.22 -24.16 1.32
CA TYR A 160 -20.46 -23.59 1.87
C TYR A 160 -21.35 -24.62 2.60
N ASP A 161 -21.20 -25.91 2.30
CA ASP A 161 -21.93 -27.03 2.90
C ASP A 161 -21.07 -27.83 3.90
N ALA A 162 -19.83 -27.40 4.14
CA ALA A 162 -18.91 -28.10 5.03
C ALA A 162 -19.30 -27.87 6.52
N PRO A 163 -19.40 -28.92 7.34
CA PRO A 163 -19.77 -28.78 8.73
C PRO A 163 -18.73 -27.95 9.50
N GLY A 164 -19.18 -26.85 10.11
CA GLY A 164 -18.35 -25.92 10.88
C GLY A 164 -17.76 -24.76 10.09
N ALA A 165 -17.97 -24.69 8.77
CA ALA A 165 -17.61 -23.54 7.96
C ALA A 165 -18.83 -22.65 7.75
N SER A 166 -18.74 -21.40 8.18
CA SER A 166 -19.82 -20.42 8.05
C SER A 166 -19.31 -19.21 7.26
N VAL A 167 -20.02 -18.87 6.19
CA VAL A 167 -19.70 -17.71 5.34
C VAL A 167 -20.84 -16.72 5.41
N GLY A 168 -20.57 -15.55 5.96
CA GLY A 168 -21.52 -14.45 6.05
C GLY A 168 -21.32 -13.58 7.28
N LEU A 169 -22.33 -12.78 7.60
CA LEU A 169 -22.30 -11.91 8.77
C LEU A 169 -22.78 -12.69 9.98
N ILE A 170 -21.85 -13.06 10.86
CA ILE A 170 -22.15 -13.82 12.08
C ILE A 170 -22.15 -12.84 13.25
N LEU A 171 -23.33 -12.42 13.67
CA LEU A 171 -23.49 -11.60 14.88
C LEU A 171 -23.70 -12.53 16.08
N PRO A 172 -22.91 -12.40 17.16
CA PRO A 172 -23.11 -13.18 18.40
C PRO A 172 -24.47 -12.92 19.03
N GLU A 173 -24.95 -11.68 18.93
CA GLU A 173 -26.28 -11.26 19.36
C GLU A 173 -26.96 -10.45 18.25
N PRO A 174 -28.26 -10.68 17.97
CA PRO A 174 -28.98 -9.88 16.99
C PRO A 174 -29.04 -8.43 17.47
N ILE A 175 -28.40 -7.52 16.75
CA ILE A 175 -28.46 -6.10 17.07
C ILE A 175 -29.91 -5.65 16.84
N ARG A 176 -30.61 -5.32 17.94
CA ARG A 176 -31.93 -4.68 17.90
C ARG A 176 -31.73 -3.19 18.10
N ARG A 177 -32.01 -2.40 17.06
CA ARG A 177 -32.13 -0.95 17.19
C ARG A 177 -33.60 -0.59 17.18
N GLU A 178 -34.08 -0.12 18.32
CA GLU A 178 -35.41 0.44 18.46
C GLU A 178 -35.29 1.94 18.16
N LEU A 179 -35.78 2.33 16.99
CA LEU A 179 -35.92 3.72 16.61
C LEU A 179 -37.33 4.15 17.03
N SER A 180 -37.42 4.86 18.16
CA SER A 180 -38.66 5.46 18.61
C SER A 180 -38.65 6.96 18.31
N LEU A 181 -39.67 7.41 17.58
CA LEU A 181 -39.98 8.82 17.39
C LEU A 181 -41.21 9.13 18.24
N VAL A 182 -41.03 9.91 19.31
CA VAL A 182 -42.14 10.39 20.11
C VAL A 182 -42.44 11.82 19.69
N VAL A 183 -43.65 12.03 19.16
CA VAL A 183 -44.15 13.37 18.81
C VAL A 183 -45.12 13.80 19.91
N PRO A 184 -44.75 14.78 20.75
CA PRO A 184 -45.67 15.34 21.72
C PRO A 184 -46.72 16.20 21.00
N TRP A 185 -48.00 15.97 21.30
CA TRP A 185 -49.13 16.71 20.74
C TRP A 185 -50.10 17.12 21.86
N GLU A 186 -50.11 18.40 22.21
CA GLU A 186 -50.93 18.97 23.29
C GLU A 186 -50.70 18.22 24.63
N GLN A 187 -51.62 17.34 25.02
CA GLN A 187 -51.58 16.53 26.25
C GLN A 187 -51.24 15.04 26.00
N PHE A 188 -51.03 14.65 24.74
CA PHE A 188 -50.82 13.27 24.32
C PHE A 188 -49.41 13.07 23.74
N GLU A 189 -48.78 11.94 24.05
CA GLU A 189 -47.55 11.50 23.39
C GLU A 189 -47.90 10.44 22.35
N VAL A 190 -47.64 10.74 21.06
CA VAL A 190 -47.79 9.76 19.99
C VAL A 190 -46.41 9.24 19.63
N GLY A 191 -46.12 8.01 20.09
CA GLY A 191 -44.89 7.29 19.77
C GLY A 191 -45.04 6.41 18.54
N VAL A 192 -44.11 6.52 17.60
CA VAL A 192 -43.93 5.56 16.51
C VAL A 192 -42.59 4.86 16.73
N SER A 193 -42.62 3.56 17.04
CA SER A 193 -41.40 2.75 17.20
C SER A 193 -41.22 1.75 16.05
N PHE A 194 -39.99 1.68 15.55
CA PHE A 194 -39.55 0.71 14.55
C PHE A 194 -38.42 -0.12 15.14
N ILE A 195 -38.55 -1.44 15.07
CA ILE A 195 -37.50 -2.36 15.52
C ILE A 195 -36.75 -2.85 14.29
N VAL A 196 -35.53 -2.37 14.11
CA VAL A 196 -34.61 -2.89 13.09
C VAL A 196 -33.77 -3.98 13.74
N ARG A 197 -33.94 -5.23 13.29
CA ARG A 197 -33.15 -6.38 13.75
C ARG A 197 -32.15 -6.76 12.67
N LEU A 198 -30.86 -6.66 12.97
CA LEU A 198 -29.81 -7.28 12.17
C LEU A 198 -29.59 -8.70 12.70
N THR A 199 -29.98 -9.71 11.93
CA THR A 199 -29.72 -11.12 12.24
C THR A 199 -28.41 -11.58 11.61
N SER A 200 -27.84 -12.67 12.11
CA SER A 200 -26.78 -13.37 11.39
C SER A 200 -27.33 -13.83 10.03
N TRP A 201 -26.51 -13.68 9.00
CA TRP A 201 -26.82 -14.14 7.65
C TRP A 201 -25.72 -15.09 7.22
N GLU A 202 -26.09 -16.34 6.96
CA GLU A 202 -25.19 -17.41 6.56
C GLU A 202 -25.61 -17.94 5.19
N VAL A 203 -24.62 -18.17 4.34
CA VAL A 203 -24.82 -18.66 2.99
C VAL A 203 -24.86 -20.19 3.00
N SER A 204 -26.06 -20.76 3.07
CA SER A 204 -26.29 -22.22 3.06
C SER A 204 -26.80 -22.77 1.73
N THR A 205 -26.90 -21.93 0.70
CA THR A 205 -27.44 -22.30 -0.61
C THR A 205 -26.40 -22.07 -1.71
N LEU A 206 -26.39 -22.94 -2.71
CA LEU A 206 -25.48 -22.85 -3.85
C LEU A 206 -25.60 -21.50 -4.61
N PRO A 207 -26.79 -20.93 -4.89
CA PRO A 207 -26.90 -19.59 -5.49
C PRO A 207 -26.29 -18.49 -4.62
N GLY A 208 -26.47 -18.55 -3.31
CA GLY A 208 -25.82 -17.62 -2.38
C GLY A 208 -24.30 -17.77 -2.38
N ALA A 209 -23.80 -19.00 -2.47
CA ALA A 209 -22.36 -19.29 -2.52
C ALA A 209 -21.73 -18.77 -3.81
N LEU A 210 -22.42 -18.91 -4.94
CA LEU A 210 -21.99 -18.33 -6.22
C LEU A 210 -22.00 -16.79 -6.19
N ALA A 211 -22.97 -16.17 -5.52
CA ALA A 211 -22.99 -14.72 -5.34
C ALA A 211 -21.79 -14.22 -4.49
N MET A 212 -21.42 -14.95 -3.43
CA MET A 212 -20.21 -14.65 -2.64
C MET A 212 -18.93 -14.86 -3.45
N SER A 213 -18.87 -15.92 -4.26
CA SER A 213 -17.75 -16.16 -5.17
C SER A 213 -17.59 -15.03 -6.17
N LEU A 214 -18.70 -14.54 -6.74
CA LEU A 214 -18.69 -13.38 -7.63
C LEU A 214 -18.20 -12.12 -6.93
N LEU A 215 -18.59 -11.90 -5.68
CA LEU A 215 -18.05 -10.83 -4.83
C LEU A 215 -16.55 -10.99 -4.60
N GLY A 216 -16.07 -12.21 -4.39
CA GLY A 216 -14.64 -12.55 -4.33
C GLY A 216 -13.91 -12.21 -5.62
N VAL A 217 -14.46 -12.56 -6.79
CA VAL A 217 -13.91 -12.18 -8.10
C VAL A 217 -13.80 -10.66 -8.23
N LEU A 218 -14.86 -9.92 -7.89
CA LEU A 218 -14.86 -8.46 -7.93
C LEU A 218 -13.82 -7.88 -6.96
N ALA A 219 -13.72 -8.41 -5.74
CA ALA A 219 -12.71 -8.01 -4.77
C ALA A 219 -11.29 -8.24 -5.30
N PHE A 220 -11.03 -9.37 -5.96
CA PHE A 220 -9.75 -9.62 -6.63
C PHE A 220 -9.47 -8.61 -7.75
N LEU A 221 -10.42 -8.37 -8.65
CA LEU A 221 -10.24 -7.42 -9.74
C LEU A 221 -9.93 -6.02 -9.20
N VAL A 222 -10.72 -5.54 -8.22
CA VAL A 222 -10.47 -4.25 -7.57
C VAL A 222 -9.12 -4.25 -6.87
N GLY A 223 -8.82 -5.28 -6.08
CA GLY A 223 -7.58 -5.40 -5.34
C GLY A 223 -6.34 -5.41 -6.23
N LEU A 224 -6.36 -6.12 -7.35
CA LEU A 224 -5.26 -6.10 -8.33
C LEU A 224 -5.01 -4.69 -8.89
N ASN A 225 -6.07 -3.89 -9.07
CA ASN A 225 -5.93 -2.49 -9.47
C ASN A 225 -5.36 -1.62 -8.32
N VAL A 226 -5.76 -1.89 -7.08
CA VAL A 226 -5.19 -1.22 -5.90
C VAL A 226 -3.69 -1.57 -5.75
N LEU A 227 -3.28 -2.83 -5.97
CA LEU A 227 -1.87 -3.22 -5.94
C LEU A 227 -1.05 -2.47 -7.00
N ASN A 228 -1.59 -2.33 -8.22
CA ASN A 228 -0.96 -1.54 -9.28
C ASN A 228 -0.85 -0.05 -8.90
N ALA A 229 -1.89 0.53 -8.29
CA ALA A 229 -1.87 1.91 -7.81
C ALA A 229 -0.87 2.10 -6.65
N ALA A 230 -0.77 1.14 -5.74
CA ALA A 230 0.20 1.14 -4.66
C ALA A 230 1.64 1.07 -5.19
N GLY A 231 1.89 0.23 -6.21
CA GLY A 231 3.17 0.19 -6.92
C GLY A 231 3.53 1.54 -7.55
N TRP A 232 2.56 2.20 -8.20
CA TRP A 232 2.77 3.55 -8.74
C TRP A 232 3.08 4.58 -7.64
N LEU A 233 2.36 4.53 -6.51
CA LEU A 233 2.60 5.44 -5.39
C LEU A 233 4.01 5.24 -4.81
N CYS A 234 4.48 3.99 -4.71
CA CYS A 234 5.84 3.69 -4.27
C CYS A 234 6.89 4.27 -5.23
N ALA A 235 6.67 4.14 -6.55
CA ALA A 235 7.57 4.71 -7.55
C ALA A 235 7.62 6.25 -7.47
N ARG A 236 6.45 6.89 -7.39
CA ARG A 236 6.35 8.35 -7.25
C ARG A 236 7.01 8.85 -5.96
N TRP A 237 6.87 8.10 -4.89
CA TRP A 237 7.48 8.46 -3.63
C TRP A 237 9.01 8.35 -3.68
N ALA A 238 9.54 7.30 -4.30
CA ALA A 238 10.98 7.19 -4.57
C ALA A 238 11.50 8.37 -5.39
N GLU A 239 10.77 8.82 -6.43
CA GLU A 239 11.12 10.03 -7.20
C GLU A 239 11.18 11.28 -6.31
N LEU A 240 10.19 11.49 -5.44
CA LEU A 240 10.13 12.68 -4.60
C LEU A 240 11.25 12.73 -3.56
N THR A 241 11.63 11.59 -2.99
CA THR A 241 12.66 11.53 -1.95
C THR A 241 14.07 11.45 -2.50
N LEU A 242 14.26 10.84 -3.67
CA LEU A 242 15.57 10.62 -4.28
C LEU A 242 15.90 11.62 -5.39
N GLY A 243 14.91 12.29 -6.00
CA GLY A 243 15.09 13.24 -7.10
C GLY A 243 15.44 14.68 -6.71
N GLN A 244 15.59 14.98 -5.41
CA GLN A 244 15.95 16.32 -4.92
C GLN A 244 17.46 16.58 -5.10
N GLY A 245 17.94 16.61 -6.34
CA GLY A 245 19.18 17.31 -6.70
C GLY A 245 18.87 18.80 -6.82
N ALA A 246 19.73 19.66 -6.28
CA ALA A 246 19.54 21.11 -6.23
C ALA A 246 19.06 21.70 -7.58
N PRO A 247 18.21 22.75 -7.58
CA PRO A 247 17.84 23.43 -8.82
C PRO A 247 19.12 23.84 -9.53
N SER A 248 19.28 23.43 -10.79
CA SER A 248 20.34 23.94 -11.64
C SER A 248 20.20 25.46 -11.65
N ILE A 249 21.08 26.17 -10.94
CA ILE A 249 21.19 27.61 -11.10
C ILE A 249 21.61 27.79 -12.55
N ALA A 250 20.66 28.18 -13.38
CA ALA A 250 20.92 28.59 -14.75
C ALA A 250 21.94 29.74 -14.66
N THR A 251 23.17 29.44 -15.05
CA THR A 251 24.16 30.48 -15.35
C THR A 251 23.78 31.04 -16.72
N ASP A 252 23.01 32.13 -16.71
CA ASP A 252 23.02 33.12 -17.79
C ASP A 252 24.25 34.01 -17.67
#